data_AF-A0A7L0HJK6-F1
#
_entry.id   AF-A0A7L0HJK6-F1
#
_cell.length_a   1.000
_cell.length_b   1.000
_cell.length_c   1.000
_cell.angle_alpha   90.00
_cell.angle_beta   90.00
_cell.angle_gamma   90.00
#
_symmetry.space_group_name_H-M   'P 1'
#
loop_
_entity.id
_entity.type
_entity.pdbx_description
1 polymer ?
#
loop_
_entity_poly.entity_id
_entity_poly.type
_entity_poly.pdbx_seq_one_letter_code
_entity_poly.pdbx_strand_id
1 'polypeptide(L)' 'HTGERPYGCPECGRCFAVSSDLAKHRRGAHGGHRCRDCGQQFPRPAALAGHRRKHHGGGGGGGGG' A
#
# COMPACT_ATOMS: atom_id res chain seq x y z
N HIS A 1 -14.22 -14.56 -22.70
CA HIS A 1 -13.28 -13.77 -21.89
C HIS A 1 -13.38 -14.24 -20.42
N THR A 2 -13.14 -15.53 -20.17
CA THR A 2 -13.06 -16.09 -18.81
C THR A 2 -11.62 -15.91 -18.35
N GLY A 3 -11.22 -14.66 -18.10
CA GLY A 3 -9.87 -14.30 -17.65
C GLY A 3 -9.70 -14.64 -16.17
N GLU A 4 -9.84 -15.92 -15.81
CA GLU A 4 -9.64 -16.39 -14.45
C GLU A 4 -8.18 -16.16 -14.07
N ARG A 5 -7.98 -15.21 -13.15
CA ARG A 5 -6.69 -14.81 -12.64
C ARG A 5 -6.57 -15.38 -11.23
N PRO A 6 -6.02 -16.59 -11.06
CA PRO A 6 -6.04 -17.29 -9.77
C PRO A 6 -5.22 -16.57 -8.70
N TYR A 7 -4.29 -15.69 -9.11
CA TYR A 7 -3.41 -14.98 -8.19
C TYR A 7 -4.00 -13.63 -7.77
N GLY A 8 -4.84 -13.62 -6.74
CA GLY A 8 -5.40 -12.41 -6.13
C GLY A 8 -4.44 -11.69 -5.18
N CYS A 9 -4.34 -10.37 -5.27
CA CYS A 9 -3.68 -9.57 -4.23
C CYS A 9 -4.62 -9.38 -3.03
N PRO A 10 -4.27 -9.85 -1.82
CA PRO A 10 -5.14 -9.73 -0.65
C PRO A 10 -5.29 -8.29 -0.14
N GLU A 11 -4.37 -7.40 -0.51
CA GLU A 11 -4.37 -6.01 -0.02
C GLU A 11 -5.20 -5.04 -0.88
N CYS A 12 -5.39 -5.34 -2.17
CA CYS A 12 -6.19 -4.48 -3.06
C CYS A 12 -7.21 -5.23 -3.93
N GLY A 13 -7.31 -6.55 -3.80
CA GLY A 13 -8.21 -7.38 -4.60
C GLY A 13 -7.81 -7.52 -6.07
N ARG A 14 -6.66 -6.98 -6.48
CA ARG A 14 -6.22 -7.03 -7.88
C ARG A 14 -5.74 -8.44 -8.20
N CYS A 15 -6.40 -9.10 -9.15
CA CYS A 15 -5.98 -10.42 -9.61
C CYS A 15 -4.82 -10.32 -10.59
N PHE A 16 -4.05 -11.39 -10.77
CA PHE A 16 -2.93 -11.51 -11.70
C PHE A 16 -2.97 -12.89 -12.37
N ALA A 17 -2.50 -12.98 -13.61
CA ALA A 17 -2.46 -14.26 -14.34
C ALA A 17 -1.33 -15.17 -13.85
N VAL A 18 -0.25 -14.59 -13.30
CA VAL A 18 0.92 -15.32 -12.81
C VAL A 18 1.36 -14.81 -11.43
N SER A 19 1.93 -15.72 -10.63
CA SER A 19 2.42 -15.43 -9.27
C SER A 19 3.56 -14.40 -9.26
N SER A 20 4.43 -14.42 -10.28
CA SER A 20 5.54 -13.48 -10.43
C SER A 20 5.07 -12.03 -10.51
N ASP A 21 3.97 -11.76 -11.20
CA ASP A 21 3.40 -10.43 -11.32
C ASP A 21 2.76 -9.99 -10.00
N LEU A 22 2.03 -10.89 -9.34
CA LEU A 22 1.51 -10.64 -8.00
C LEU A 22 2.63 -10.32 -7.01
N ALA A 23 3.75 -11.05 -7.06
CA ALA A 23 4.89 -10.83 -6.17
C ALA A 23 5.55 -9.45 -6.40
N LYS A 24 5.81 -9.08 -7.66
CA LYS A 24 6.35 -7.75 -8.02
C LYS A 24 5.39 -6.63 -7.61
N HIS A 25 4.11 -6.81 -7.90
CA HIS A 25 3.06 -5.89 -7.51
C HIS A 25 3.02 -5.71 -5.98
N ARG A 26 3.01 -6.81 -5.22
CA ARG A 26 2.97 -6.75 -3.75
C ARG A 26 4.18 -5.99 -3.19
N ARG A 27 5.36 -6.26 -3.72
CA ARG A 27 6.60 -5.59 -3.28
C ARG A 27 6.63 -4.09 -3.60
N GLY A 28 6.10 -3.66 -4.74
CA GLY A 28 6.13 -2.25 -5.17
C GLY A 28 4.91 -1.45 -4.74
N ALA A 29 3.71 -1.95 -5.01
CA ALA A 29 2.45 -1.25 -4.74
C ALA A 29 2.10 -1.22 -3.25
N HIS A 30 2.51 -2.25 -2.51
CA HIS A 30 2.26 -2.37 -1.07
C HIS A 30 3.53 -2.29 -0.21
N GLY A 31 4.70 -2.64 -0.77
CA GLY A 31 5.98 -2.53 -0.07
C GLY A 31 6.68 -1.17 -0.18
N GLY A 32 6.17 -0.22 -0.98
CA GLY A 32 6.81 1.08 -1.22
C GLY A 32 6.01 2.26 -0.69
N HIS A 33 6.57 2.96 0.30
CA HIS A 33 6.14 4.24 0.93
C HIS A 33 4.80 4.82 0.45
N ARG A 34 3.71 4.10 0.74
CA ARG A 34 2.35 4.47 0.39
C ARG A 34 1.57 4.87 1.64
N CYS A 35 0.75 5.90 1.51
CA CYS A 35 -0.17 6.30 2.57
C CYS A 35 -1.34 5.31 2.64
N ARG A 36 -1.66 4.82 3.85
CA ARG A 36 -2.79 3.91 4.07
C ARG A 36 -4.14 4.63 4.06
N ASP A 37 -4.14 5.91 4.44
CA ASP A 37 -5.36 6.73 4.53
C ASP A 37 -5.92 7.11 3.16
N CYS A 38 -5.06 7.52 2.21
CA CYS A 38 -5.49 7.94 0.88
C CYS A 38 -4.92 7.10 -0.28
N GLY A 39 -4.02 6.16 0.00
CA GLY A 39 -3.41 5.33 -1.02
C GLY A 39 -2.36 6.02 -1.90
N GLN A 40 -1.90 7.22 -1.55
CA GLN A 40 -0.92 7.97 -2.36
C GLN A 40 0.50 7.41 -2.18
N GLN A 41 1.24 7.24 -3.28
CA GLN A 41 2.58 6.67 -3.29
C GLN A 41 3.65 7.76 -3.30
N PHE A 42 4.70 7.57 -2.51
CA PHE A 42 5.80 8.53 -2.39
C PHE A 42 7.13 7.88 -2.80
N PRO A 43 8.03 8.64 -3.45
CA PRO A 43 9.34 8.14 -3.84
C PRO A 43 10.29 7.96 -2.65
N ARG A 44 9.99 8.58 -1.51
CA ARG A 44 10.82 8.56 -0.30
C ARG A 44 9.97 8.44 0.98
N PRO A 45 10.46 7.73 2.01
CA PRO A 45 9.73 7.56 3.27
C PRO A 45 9.50 8.90 3.98
N ALA A 46 10.45 9.83 3.88
CA ALA A 46 10.33 11.16 4.48
C ALA A 46 9.15 11.97 3.91
N ALA A 47 8.90 11.85 2.59
CA ALA A 47 7.76 12.51 1.97
C ALA A 47 6.43 11.90 2.42
N LEU A 48 6.37 10.57 2.55
CA LEU A 48 5.23 9.89 3.13
C LEU A 48 5.01 10.31 4.60
N ALA A 49 6.06 10.33 5.43
CA ALA A 49 5.95 10.70 6.84
C ALA A 49 5.39 12.12 7.02
N GLY A 50 5.88 13.08 6.23
CA GLY A 50 5.35 14.44 6.21
C GLY A 50 3.91 14.52 5.70
N HIS A 51 3.57 13.72 4.69
CA HIS A 51 2.21 13.63 4.15
C HIS A 51 1.21 13.02 5.14
N ARG A 52 1.59 11.96 5.88
CA ARG A 52 0.71 11.31 6.87
C ARG A 52 0.22 12.27 7.95
N ARG A 53 1.05 13.24 8.35
CA ARG A 53 0.66 14.31 9.30
C ARG A 53 -0.45 15.23 8.78
N LYS A 54 -0.70 15.24 7.47
CA LYS A 54 -1.76 16.04 6.86
C LYS A 54 -3.13 15.33 6.92
N HIS A 55 -3.14 13.99 7.02
CA HIS A 55 -4.39 13.22 7.18
C HIS A 55 -4.91 13.32 8.61
N HIS A 56 -4.02 13.08 9.58
CA HIS A 56 -4.29 13.33 10.98
C HIS A 56 -3.66 14.66 11.37
N GLY A 57 -4.26 15.75 10.91
CA GLY A 57 -3.95 17.09 11.40
C GLY A 57 -4.35 17.21 12.87
N GLY A 58 -3.45 16.80 13.76
CA GLY A 58 -3.60 16.94 15.21
C GLY A 58 -4.10 15.67 15.91
N GLY A 59 -3.28 15.13 16.81
CA GLY A 59 -3.67 14.01 17.68
C GLY A 59 -2.46 13.18 18.11
N GLY A 60 -1.62 13.74 18.99
CA GLY A 60 -0.68 12.96 19.77
C GLY A 60 -1.41 12.07 20.79
N GLY A 61 -0.76 10.98 21.18
CA GLY A 61 -1.19 10.02 22.19
C GLY A 61 -0.86 8.61 21.68
N GLY A 62 0.14 7.88 22.18
CA GLY A 62 0.70 7.87 23.51
C GLY A 62 0.50 6.46 24.07
N GLY A 63 1.59 5.73 24.27
CA GLY A 63 1.73 4.68 25.29
C GLY A 63 1.14 3.30 25.01
N GLY A 64 1.89 2.26 25.41
CA GLY A 64 1.34 0.95 25.73
C GLY A 64 2.27 -0.21 25.43
N GLY A 65 3.28 -0.41 26.28
CA GLY A 65 4.22 -1.53 26.25
C GLY A 65 5.42 -1.25 27.14
#